data_AF-A0AAJ0PBI7-F1
#
_entry.id   AF-A0AAJ0PBI7-F1
#
_cell.length_a   1.000
_cell.length_b   1.000
_cell.length_c   1.000
_cell.angle_alpha   90.00
_cell.angle_beta   90.00
_cell.angle_gamma   90.00
#
_symmetry.space_group_name_H-M   'P 1'
#
loop_
_entity.id
_entity.type
_entity.pdbx_description
1 polymer ?
#
loop_
_entity_poly.entity_id
_entity_poly.type
_entity_poly.pdbx_seq_one_letter_code
_entity_poly.pdbx_strand_id
1 'polypeptide(L)' 'MLLTMYDARTNLGAQVIEEVRKYFGDRVYDTIVPRNTRLAEAPSHGVSIIDYDPKSRGAEVYQNLAKEVLAAHGN' A
#
# COMPACT_ATOMS: atom_id res chain seq x y z
N MET A 1 -8.69 2.77 6.23
CA MET A 1 -9.00 1.77 5.19
C MET A 1 -7.91 1.80 4.15
N LEU A 2 -7.31 0.66 3.84
CA LEU A 2 -6.12 0.57 2.98
C LEU A 2 -6.49 0.09 1.58
N LEU A 3 -6.02 0.79 0.56
CA LEU A 3 -6.11 0.39 -0.83
C LEU A 3 -4.85 -0.40 -1.22
N THR A 4 -5.02 -1.61 -1.75
CA THR A 4 -3.90 -2.51 -2.06
C THR A 4 -3.99 -3.10 -3.48
N MET A 5 -2.87 -3.67 -3.93
CA MET A 5 -2.71 -4.30 -5.25
C MET A 5 -3.07 -3.39 -6.42
N TYR A 6 -2.92 -2.07 -6.25
CA TYR A 6 -3.28 -1.11 -7.28
C TYR A 6 -2.40 -1.30 -8.53
N ASP A 7 -3.05 -1.36 -9.69
CA ASP A 7 -2.41 -1.39 -11.00
C ASP A 7 -2.75 -0.10 -11.76
N ALA A 8 -1.80 0.82 -11.79
CA ALA A 8 -1.93 2.12 -12.44
C ALA A 8 -2.12 2.04 -13.97
N ARG A 9 -1.95 0.86 -14.57
CA ARG A 9 -2.17 0.64 -16.01
C ARG A 9 -3.65 0.43 -16.36
N THR A 10 -4.51 0.31 -15.35
CA THR A 10 -5.95 0.02 -15.54
C THR A 10 -6.82 1.21 -15.19
N ASN A 11 -7.72 1.60 -16.10
CA ASN A 11 -8.70 2.64 -15.84
C ASN A 11 -9.68 2.26 -14.71
N LEU A 12 -10.01 0.96 -14.61
CA LEU A 12 -10.86 0.44 -13.55
C LEU A 12 -10.26 0.70 -12.16
N GLY A 13 -8.95 0.46 -11.99
CA GLY A 13 -8.28 0.73 -10.72
C GLY A 13 -8.38 2.20 -10.31
N ALA A 14 -8.21 3.13 -11.26
CA ALA A 14 -8.34 4.56 -10.99
C ALA A 14 -9.77 4.94 -10.58
N GLN A 15 -10.78 4.44 -11.29
CA GLN A 15 -12.19 4.69 -10.99
C GLN A 15 -12.60 4.16 -9.60
N VAL A 16 -12.12 2.97 -9.23
CA VAL A 16 -12.39 2.39 -7.91
C VAL A 16 -11.76 3.23 -6.80
N ILE A 17 -10.51 3.70 -6.99
CA ILE A 17 -9.85 4.57 -6.00
C ILE A 17 -10.64 5.86 -5.81
N GLU A 18 -11.06 6.50 -6.90
CA GLU A 18 -11.82 7.74 -6.87
C GLU A 18 -13.13 7.58 -6.09
N GLU A 19 -13.93 6.57 -6.41
CA GLU A 19 -15.22 6.33 -5.75
C GLU A 19 -15.06 5.96 -4.28
N VAL A 20 -14.04 5.16 -3.95
CA VAL A 20 -13.74 4.78 -2.57
C VAL A 20 -13.31 6.01 -1.75
N ARG A 21 -12.45 6.88 -2.29
CA ARG A 21 -12.07 8.12 -1.59
C ARG A 21 -13.26 9.07 -1.44
N LYS A 22 -14.11 9.19 -2.46
CA LYS A 22 -15.32 10.01 -2.40
C LYS A 22 -16.30 9.55 -1.31
N TYR A 23 -16.48 8.24 -1.15
CA TYR A 23 -17.45 7.69 -0.20
C TYR A 23 -16.90 7.64 1.24
N PHE A 24 -15.65 7.24 1.41
CA PHE A 24 -15.07 6.99 2.73
C PHE A 24 -14.20 8.14 3.27
N GLY A 25 -13.82 9.11 2.43
CA GLY A 25 -13.10 10.32 2.81
C GLY A 25 -11.85 10.03 3.64
N ASP A 26 -11.72 10.71 4.76
CA ASP A 26 -10.58 10.63 5.69
C ASP A 26 -10.42 9.25 6.36
N ARG A 27 -11.36 8.33 6.17
CA ARG A 27 -11.21 6.94 6.60
C ARG A 27 -10.35 6.13 5.64
N VAL A 28 -9.97 6.66 4.47
CA VAL A 28 -9.07 6.01 3.52
C VAL A 28 -7.67 6.53 3.73
N TYR A 29 -6.69 5.63 3.84
CA TYR A 29 -5.29 6.02 3.89
C TYR A 29 -4.85 6.62 2.55
N ASP A 30 -3.99 7.63 2.60
CA ASP A 30 -3.32 8.22 1.45
C ASP A 30 -2.35 7.24 0.79
N THR A 31 -1.70 6.40 1.60
CA THR A 31 -0.83 5.35 1.10
C THR A 31 -1.62 4.27 0.36
N ILE A 32 -1.24 4.03 -0.90
CA ILE A 32 -1.77 2.94 -1.74
C ILE A 32 -0.65 1.92 -1.95
N VAL A 33 -0.93 0.64 -1.68
CA VAL A 33 0.02 -0.45 -1.96
C VAL A 33 -0.13 -0.89 -3.42
N PRO A 34 0.85 -0.63 -4.31
CA PRO A 34 0.76 -1.06 -5.69
C PRO A 34 1.07 -2.56 -5.82
N ARG A 35 0.71 -3.15 -6.96
CA ARG A 35 1.25 -4.46 -7.32
C ARG A 35 2.77 -4.33 -7.50
N ASN A 36 3.54 -5.14 -6.77
CA ASN A 36 5.00 -5.14 -6.82
C ASN A 36 5.53 -6.59 -6.78
N THR A 37 6.48 -6.92 -7.66
CA THR A 37 7.01 -8.29 -7.79
C THR A 37 7.80 -8.71 -6.56
N ARG A 38 8.69 -7.85 -6.03
CA ARG A 38 9.46 -8.13 -4.81
C ARG A 38 8.57 -8.38 -3.61
N LEU A 39 7.50 -7.59 -3.46
CA LEU A 39 6.50 -7.78 -2.43
C LEU A 39 5.77 -9.13 -2.56
N ALA A 40 5.51 -9.59 -3.79
CA ALA A 40 4.91 -10.90 -4.04
C ALA A 40 5.89 -12.07 -3.84
N GLU A 41 7.20 -11.84 -4.02
CA GLU A 41 8.27 -12.83 -3.81
C GLU A 41 8.59 -13.02 -2.32
N ALA A 42 8.61 -11.95 -1.52
CA ALA A 42 9.01 -12.02 -0.11
C ALA A 42 8.35 -13.17 0.71
N PRO A 43 7.03 -13.45 0.58
CA PRO A 43 6.39 -14.57 1.25
C PRO A 43 6.95 -15.95 0.89
N SER A 44 7.37 -16.18 -0.36
CA SER A 44 7.95 -17.46 -0.77
C SER A 44 9.33 -17.71 -0.14
N HIS A 45 10.00 -16.65 0.29
CA HIS A 45 11.24 -16.68 1.05
C HIS A 45 11.02 -16.67 2.58
N GLY A 46 9.77 -16.64 3.04
CA GLY A 46 9.42 -16.70 4.47
C GLY A 46 9.81 -15.45 5.26
N VAL A 47 10.04 -14.32 4.60
CA VAL A 47 10.48 -13.06 5.23
C VAL A 47 9.56 -11.90 4.87
N SER A 48 9.60 -10.83 5.66
CA SER A 48 8.85 -9.61 5.34
C SER A 48 9.46 -8.88 4.13
N ILE A 49 8.71 -8.00 3.48
CA ILE A 49 9.26 -7.18 2.39
C ILE A 49 10.40 -6.26 2.86
N ILE A 50 10.39 -5.86 4.13
CA ILE A 50 11.42 -5.02 4.74
C ILE A 50 12.74 -5.81 4.83
N ASP A 51 12.67 -7.08 5.17
CA ASP A 51 13.86 -7.94 5.28
C ASP A 51 14.30 -8.49 3.91
N TYR A 52 13.34 -8.76 3.02
CA TYR A 52 13.60 -9.31 1.70
C TYR A 52 14.31 -8.33 0.76
N ASP A 53 13.74 -7.13 0.61
CA ASP A 53 14.30 -6.07 -0.22
C ASP A 53 13.92 -4.69 0.36
N PRO A 54 14.69 -4.18 1.33
CA PRO A 54 14.38 -2.91 2.01
C PRO A 54 14.43 -1.68 1.09
N LYS A 55 15.07 -1.80 -0.08
CA LYS A 55 15.16 -0.73 -1.08
C LYS A 55 14.06 -0.85 -2.15
N SER A 56 13.25 -1.90 -2.11
CA SER A 56 12.14 -2.07 -3.04
C SER A 56 11.08 -1.00 -2.85
N ARG A 57 10.35 -0.69 -3.93
CA ARG A 57 9.17 0.16 -3.85
C ARG A 57 8.11 -0.39 -2.89
N GLY A 58 8.00 -1.72 -2.77
CA GLY A 58 7.11 -2.37 -1.81
C GLY A 58 7.47 -2.02 -0.37
N ALA A 59 8.75 -2.12 -0.01
CA ALA A 59 9.23 -1.78 1.32
C ALA A 59 9.00 -0.29 1.65
N GLU A 60 9.34 0.61 0.71
CA GLU A 60 9.12 2.05 0.89
C GLU A 60 7.65 2.40 1.15
N VAL A 61 6.73 1.78 0.42
CA VAL A 61 5.29 2.00 0.58
C VAL A 61 4.79 1.50 1.94
N TYR A 62 5.23 0.33 2.40
CA TYR A 62 4.87 -0.16 3.74
C TYR A 62 5.45 0.71 4.87
N GLN A 63 6.63 1.30 4.67
CA GLN A 63 7.20 2.27 5.61
C GLN A 63 6.38 3.57 5.68
N ASN A 64 5.90 4.07 4.53
CA ASN A 64 5.03 5.24 4.49
C ASN A 64 3.67 4.93 5.15
N LEU A 65 3.10 3.76 4.87
CA LEU A 65 1.89 3.30 5.55
C LEU A 65 2.07 3.23 7.06
N ALA A 66 3.20 2.69 7.54
CA ALA A 66 3.48 2.61 8.97
C ALA A 66 3.50 4.01 9.62
N LYS A 67 4.12 5.00 8.98
CA LYS A 67 4.11 6.40 9.45
C LYS A 67 2.69 6.97 9.50
N GLU A 68 1.89 6.70 8.49
CA GLU A 68 0.52 7.18 8.40
C GLU A 68 -0.38 6.58 9.49
N VAL A 69 -0.26 5.26 9.72
CA VAL A 69 -0.94 4.55 10.81
C VAL A 69 -0.55 5.12 12.17
N LEU A 70 0.75 5.36 12.39
CA LEU A 70 1.24 5.97 13.63
C LEU A 70 0.74 7.42 13.80
N ALA A 71 0.65 8.20 12.73
CA ALA A 71 0.10 9.55 12.81
C ALA A 71 -1.42 9.56 13.12
N ALA A 72 -2.16 8.57 12.60
CA ALA A 72 -3.60 8.46 12.80
C ALA A 72 -3.99 7.81 14.13
N HIS A 73 -3.15 6.93 14.68
CA HIS A 73 -3.49 6.03 15.80
C HIS A 73 -2.40 5.88 16.88
N GLY A 74 -1.23 6.46 16.70
CA GLY A 74 -0.16 6.49 17.70
C GLY A 74 -0.47 7.58 18.73
N ASN A 75 -0.67 7.16 19.97
CA ASN A 75 -0.77 8.06 21.13
C ASN A 75 0.58 8.72 21.43
#